data_AF-A0AAW7VHK9-F1
#
_entry.id   AF-A0AAW7VHK9-F1
#
_cell.length_a   1.000
_cell.length_b   1.000
_cell.length_c   1.000
_cell.angle_alpha   90.00
_cell.angle_beta   90.00
_cell.angle_gamma   90.00
#
_symmetry.space_group_name_H-M   'P 1'
#
loop_
_entity.id
_entity.type
_entity.pdbx_description
1 polymer ?
#
loop_
_entity_poly.entity_id
_entity_poly.type
_entity_poly.pdbx_seq_one_letter_code
_entity_poly.pdbx_strand_id
1 'polypeptide(L)' 'MEILVNSREMALELSYVYIKYVYGKEKAEFQKPYSITDDNNCWKIEGKQPKTLGGNFTILIAKKDGQVLNVIHTK' A
#
# COMPACT_ATOMS: atom_id res chain seq x y z
N MET A 1 17.82 1.75 15.68
CA MET A 1 17.58 2.35 14.35
C MET A 1 16.28 3.10 14.43
N GLU A 2 16.24 4.37 14.03
CA GLU A 2 15.00 5.15 14.03
C GLU A 2 14.09 4.62 12.90
N ILE A 3 12.83 4.37 13.22
CA ILE A 3 11.81 3.87 12.29
C ILE A 3 10.82 5.02 12.07
N LEU A 4 10.78 5.54 10.84
CA LEU A 4 9.87 6.63 10.48
C LEU A 4 8.42 6.15 10.39
N VAL A 5 8.18 5.04 9.67
CA VAL A 5 6.83 4.48 9.48
C VAL A 5 6.56 3.43 10.55
N ASN A 6 6.35 3.90 11.77
CA ASN A 6 6.25 3.06 12.96
C ASN A 6 4.84 2.57 13.32
N SER A 7 3.81 3.04 12.60
CA SER A 7 2.41 2.64 12.85
C SER A 7 1.74 2.08 11.60
N ARG A 8 0.74 1.23 11.84
CA ARG A 8 -0.13 0.66 10.81
C ARG A 8 -0.87 1.78 10.08
N GLU A 9 -1.35 2.77 10.81
CA GLU A 9 -2.14 3.89 10.30
C GLU A 9 -1.31 4.75 9.34
N MET A 10 -0.07 5.09 9.71
CA MET A 10 0.83 5.86 8.85
C MET A 10 1.16 5.09 7.56
N ALA A 11 1.40 3.78 7.66
CA ALA A 11 1.65 2.95 6.49
C ALA A 11 0.44 2.89 5.53
N LEU A 12 -0.78 2.86 6.08
CA LEU A 12 -2.02 2.91 5.30
C LEU A 12 -2.22 4.27 4.62
N GLU A 13 -1.95 5.37 5.32
CA GLU A 13 -2.02 6.73 4.75
C GLU A 13 -1.00 6.93 3.63
N LEU A 14 0.26 6.52 3.83
CA LEU A 14 1.29 6.56 2.79
C LEU A 14 0.90 5.69 1.60
N SER A 15 0.37 4.50 1.83
CA SER A 15 -0.12 3.63 0.76
C SER A 15 -1.20 4.31 -0.06
N TYR A 16 -2.16 4.97 0.58
CA TYR A 16 -3.18 5.74 -0.13
C TYR A 16 -2.56 6.84 -1.00
N VAL A 17 -1.61 7.61 -0.45
CA VAL A 17 -0.90 8.66 -1.20
C VAL A 17 -0.22 8.09 -2.44
N TYR A 18 0.59 7.03 -2.27
CA TYR A 18 1.31 6.42 -3.40
C TYR A 18 0.36 5.85 -4.44
N ILE A 19 -0.62 5.04 -4.05
CA ILE A 19 -1.55 4.41 -5.00
C ILE A 19 -2.40 5.47 -5.71
N LYS A 20 -2.84 6.52 -5.02
CA LYS A 20 -3.59 7.64 -5.62
C LYS A 20 -2.80 8.32 -6.72
N TYR A 21 -1.51 8.60 -6.51
CA TYR A 21 -0.70 9.33 -7.48
C TYR A 21 -0.07 8.44 -8.56
N VAL A 22 0.10 7.14 -8.31
CA VAL A 22 0.62 6.18 -9.31
C VAL A 22 -0.50 5.63 -10.19
N TYR A 23 -1.66 5.27 -9.61
CA TYR A 23 -2.73 4.55 -10.32
C TYR A 23 -4.06 5.31 -10.39
N GLY A 24 -4.15 6.50 -9.77
CA GLY A 24 -5.34 7.33 -9.76
C GLY A 24 -6.19 7.16 -8.50
N LYS A 25 -6.86 8.25 -8.12
CA LYS A 25 -7.71 8.32 -6.92
C LYS A 25 -8.80 7.25 -6.93
N GLU A 26 -9.41 7.01 -8.08
CA GLU A 26 -10.50 6.04 -8.24
C GLU A 26 -10.07 4.62 -7.80
N LYS A 27 -8.92 4.15 -8.29
CA LYS A 27 -8.35 2.86 -7.88
C LYS A 27 -7.99 2.83 -6.39
N ALA A 28 -7.41 3.91 -5.87
CA ALA A 28 -7.07 4.01 -4.45
C ALA A 28 -8.31 3.90 -3.55
N GLU A 29 -9.43 4.54 -3.92
CA GLU A 29 -10.67 4.48 -3.13
C GLU A 29 -11.39 3.14 -3.28
N PHE A 30 -11.56 2.61 -4.50
CA PHE A 30 -12.35 1.40 -4.72
C PHE A 30 -11.73 0.12 -4.16
N GLN A 31 -10.40 0.09 -4.01
CA GLN A 31 -9.71 -1.04 -3.41
C GLN A 31 -9.63 -0.92 -1.87
N LYS A 32 -10.37 -0.03 -1.22
CA LYS A 32 -10.52 -0.03 0.24
C LYS A 32 -11.54 -1.09 0.74
N PRO A 33 -11.46 -1.52 2.02
CA PRO A 33 -10.34 -1.29 2.94
C PRO A 33 -9.09 -2.05 2.49
N TYR A 34 -7.91 -1.49 2.78
CA TYR A 34 -6.65 -2.17 2.51
C TYR A 34 -6.35 -3.21 3.57
N SER A 35 -5.73 -4.30 3.14
CA SER A 35 -5.09 -5.27 4.02
C SER A 35 -3.66 -4.80 4.28
N ILE A 36 -3.17 -4.99 5.50
CA ILE A 36 -1.81 -4.61 5.90
C ILE A 36 -1.19 -5.72 6.74
N THR A 37 0.06 -6.03 6.43
CA THR A 37 0.88 -7.03 7.11
C THR A 37 2.21 -6.39 7.50
N ASP A 38 2.62 -6.66 8.74
CA ASP A 38 3.97 -6.36 9.21
C ASP A 38 4.92 -7.42 8.64
N ASP A 39 5.83 -7.02 7.75
CA ASP A 39 6.86 -7.89 7.20
C ASP A 39 8.25 -7.34 7.56
N ASN A 40 8.59 -7.50 8.84
CA ASN A 40 9.87 -7.17 9.44
C ASN A 40 10.28 -5.70 9.19
N ASN A 41 11.05 -5.47 8.12
CA ASN A 41 11.60 -4.17 7.74
C ASN A 41 10.67 -3.34 6.86
N CYS A 42 9.52 -3.89 6.45
CA CYS A 42 8.55 -3.19 5.63
C CYS A 42 7.10 -3.46 6.06
N TRP A 43 6.22 -2.59 5.60
CA TRP A 43 4.79 -2.82 5.58
C TRP A 43 4.40 -3.34 4.20
N LYS A 44 3.69 -4.47 4.16
CA LYS A 44 3.01 -4.93 2.94
C LYS A 44 1.57 -4.49 2.99
N ILE A 45 1.13 -3.73 1.99
CA ILE A 45 -0.25 -3.26 1.87
C ILE A 45 -0.83 -3.77 0.56
N GLU A 46 -2.03 -4.33 0.65
CA GLU A 46 -2.76 -4.89 -0.47
C GLU A 46 -4.13 -4.23 -0.57
N GLY A 47 -4.52 -3.91 -1.80
CA GLY A 47 -5.88 -3.50 -2.08
C GLY A 47 -6.87 -4.63 -1.79
N LYS A 48 -8.13 -4.27 -1.63
CA LYS A 48 -9.22 -5.22 -1.67
C LYS A 48 -9.39 -5.72 -3.10
N GLN A 49 -9.36 -7.04 -3.27
CA GLN A 49 -9.61 -7.66 -4.55
C GLN A 49 -11.00 -7.25 -5.08
N PRO A 50 -11.09 -6.68 -6.30
CA PRO A 50 -12.38 -6.34 -6.88
C PRO A 50 -13.17 -7.60 -7.21
N LYS A 51 -14.50 -7.48 -7.18
CA LYS A 51 -15.42 -8.59 -7.52
C LYS A 51 -15.56 -8.80 -9.04
N THR A 52 -15.13 -7.84 -9.84
CA THR A 52 -15.13 -7.85 -11.30
C THR A 52 -13.71 -8.06 -11.84
N LEU A 53 -13.58 -8.34 -13.13
CA LEU A 53 -12.29 -8.34 -13.82
C LEU A 53 -11.57 -7.01 -13.58
N GLY A 54 -10.29 -7.11 -13.21
CA GLY A 54 -9.44 -6.02 -12.77
C GLY A 54 -8.56 -6.50 -11.64
N GLY A 55 -7.24 -6.37 -11.76
CA GLY A 55 -6.37 -6.87 -10.71
C GLY A 55 -6.25 -5.92 -9.52
N ASN A 56 -5.35 -6.30 -8.63
CA ASN A 56 -5.21 -5.73 -7.29
C ASN A 56 -3.84 -5.05 -7.17
N PHE A 57 -3.73 -4.04 -6.30
CA PHE A 57 -2.40 -3.52 -5.97
C PHE A 57 -1.77 -4.26 -4.80
N THR A 58 -0.45 -4.34 -4.84
CA THR A 58 0.41 -4.61 -3.69
C THR A 58 1.51 -3.56 -3.64
N ILE A 59 1.74 -2.98 -2.47
CA ILE A 59 2.84 -2.04 -2.22
C ILE A 59 3.63 -2.47 -0.99
N LEU A 60 4.95 -2.39 -1.08
CA LEU A 60 5.87 -2.62 0.03
C LEU A 60 6.51 -1.28 0.42
N ILE A 61 6.34 -0.87 1.67
CA ILE A 61 6.87 0.40 2.19
C ILE A 61 7.90 0.11 3.28
N ALA A 62 9.13 0.56 3.08
CA ALA A 62 10.19 0.42 4.07
C ALA A 62 9.82 1.16 5.37
N LYS A 63 9.93 0.48 6.51
CA LYS A 63 9.65 1.07 7.82
C LYS A 63 10.62 2.21 8.18
N LYS A 64 11.87 2.08 7.74
CA LYS A 64 12.96 3.02 8.04
C LYS A 64 12.64 4.45 7.63
N ASP A 65 12.18 4.64 6.39
CA ASP A 65 12.12 5.95 5.74
C ASP A 65 10.89 6.15 4.84
N GLY A 66 10.01 5.16 4.73
CA GLY A 66 8.83 5.24 3.87
C GLY A 66 9.13 5.06 2.38
N GLN A 67 10.34 4.62 2.02
CA GLN A 67 10.68 4.27 0.64
C GLN A 67 9.75 3.17 0.12
N VAL A 68 9.21 3.35 -1.08
CA VAL A 68 8.49 2.29 -1.79
C VAL A 68 9.53 1.29 -2.31
N LEU A 69 9.55 0.09 -1.74
CA LEU A 69 10.45 -0.99 -2.15
C LEU A 69 9.92 -1.72 -3.38
N ASN A 70 8.60 -1.83 -3.50
CA ASN A 70 7.93 -2.43 -4.64
C ASN A 70 6.49 -1.91 -4.75
N VAL A 71 5.98 -1.78 -5.97
CA VAL A 71 4.58 -1.47 -6.25
C VAL A 71 4.14 -2.19 -7.51
N ILE A 72 3.11 -3.02 -7.41
CA ILE A 72 2.54 -3.76 -8.54
C ILE A 72 1.03 -3.58 -8.59
N HIS A 73 0.46 -3.58 -9.79
CA HIS A 73 -0.98 -3.65 -10.03
C HIS A 73 -1.21 -4.77 -11.04
N THR A 74 -1.83 -5.86 -10.60
CA THR A 74 -2.16 -6.97 -11.50
C THR A 74 -3.33 -6.57 -12.41
N LYS A 75 -3.52 -7.26 -13.54
CA LYS A 75 -4.70 -7.11 -14.40
C LYS A 75 -5.65 -8.28 -14.22
#